data_AF-A0A093RUJ2-F1
#
_entry.id   AF-A0A093RUJ2-F1
#
_cell.length_a   1.000
_cell.length_b   1.000
_cell.length_c   1.000
_cell.angle_alpha   90.00
_cell.angle_beta   90.00
_cell.angle_gamma   90.00
#
_symmetry.space_group_name_H-M   'P 1'
#
loop_
_entity.id
_entity.type
_entity.pdbx_description
1 polymer ?
#
loop_
_entity_poly.entity_id
_entity_poly.type
_entity_poly.pdbx_seq_one_letter_code
_entity_poly.pdbx_strand_id
1 'polypeptide(L)' 'MIARKITPGHTDDFYQELLKHYPEAMAISRAIRDYVQEKYQMALPKDELTWLTIHISRLAASQTP' A
#
# COMPACT_ATOMS: atom_id res chain seq x y z
N MET A 1 3.46 11.33 11.40
CA MET A 1 4.54 10.60 12.10
C MET A 1 4.56 9.07 11.80
N ILE A 2 4.06 8.59 10.65
CA ILE A 2 3.97 7.14 10.39
C ILE A 2 5.26 6.55 9.80
N ALA A 3 6.15 7.39 9.26
CA ALA A 3 7.35 6.93 8.54
C ALA A 3 8.53 6.50 9.43
N ARG A 4 8.45 6.58 10.76
CA ARG A 4 9.63 6.43 11.65
C ARG A 4 9.75 5.07 12.35
N LYS A 5 8.93 4.08 12.02
CA LYS A 5 8.96 2.75 12.66
C LYS A 5 8.73 1.59 11.68
N ILE A 6 9.50 1.51 10.60
CA ILE A 6 9.57 0.27 9.82
C ILE A 6 10.89 -0.41 10.14
N THR A 7 10.86 -1.33 11.10
CA THR A 7 11.93 -2.28 11.38
C THR A 7 11.69 -3.50 10.48
N PRO A 8 12.70 -4.06 9.77
CA PRO A 8 12.51 -5.10 8.75
C PRO A 8 11.93 -6.44 9.25
N GLY A 9 11.64 -6.60 10.55
CA GLY A 9 11.07 -7.80 11.16
C GLY A 9 9.59 -7.70 11.56
N HIS A 10 8.84 -6.69 11.09
CA HIS A 10 7.42 -6.44 11.44
C HIS A 10 6.55 -6.08 10.21
N THR A 11 6.96 -6.48 9.01
CA THR A 11 6.26 -6.13 7.76
C THR A 11 4.84 -6.72 7.68
N ASP A 12 4.61 -7.88 8.29
CA ASP A 12 3.28 -8.49 8.36
C ASP A 12 2.32 -7.69 9.23
N ASP A 13 2.74 -7.30 10.43
CA ASP A 13 1.94 -6.49 11.35
C ASP A 13 1.60 -5.13 10.72
N PHE A 14 2.56 -4.52 10.03
CA PHE A 14 2.34 -3.25 9.35
C PHE A 14 1.37 -3.37 8.17
N TYR A 15 1.41 -4.47 7.42
CA TYR A 15 0.45 -4.74 6.36
C TYR A 15 -0.98 -4.91 6.91
N GLN A 16 -1.14 -5.57 8.05
CA GLN A 16 -2.44 -5.69 8.72
C GLN A 16 -2.96 -4.32 9.18
N GLU A 17 -2.09 -3.47 9.71
CA GLU A 17 -2.45 -2.10 10.08
C GLU A 17 -2.91 -1.28 8.86
N LEU A 18 -2.28 -1.45 7.70
CA LEU A 18 -2.73 -0.81 6.45
C LEU A 18 -4.12 -1.30 6.01
N LEU A 19 -4.40 -2.60 6.11
CA LEU A 19 -5.73 -3.14 5.80
C LEU A 19 -6.82 -2.54 6.70
N LYS A 20 -6.50 -2.33 7.98
CA LYS A 20 -7.44 -1.80 8.96
C LYS A 20 -7.65 -0.29 8.83
N HIS A 21 -6.58 0.47 8.67
CA HIS A 21 -6.62 1.93 8.75
C HIS A 21 -6.76 2.61 7.37
N TYR A 22 -6.38 1.94 6.29
CA TYR A 22 -6.42 2.49 4.93
C TYR A 22 -7.07 1.52 3.92
N PRO A 23 -8.30 1.05 4.18
CA PRO A 23 -8.94 0.02 3.35
C PRO A 23 -9.15 0.48 1.90
N GLU A 24 -9.47 1.76 1.67
CA GLU A 24 -9.64 2.32 0.33
C GLU A 24 -8.31 2.36 -0.44
N ALA A 25 -7.24 2.87 0.18
CA ALA A 25 -5.92 2.91 -0.45
C ALA A 25 -5.39 1.48 -0.75
N MET A 26 -5.69 0.51 0.14
CA MET A 26 -5.38 -0.90 -0.11
C MET A 26 -6.20 -1.48 -1.27
N ALA A 27 -7.46 -1.11 -1.41
CA ALA A 27 -8.30 -1.56 -2.52
C ALA A 27 -7.79 -1.03 -3.88
N ILE A 28 -7.44 0.26 -3.94
CA ILE A 28 -6.85 0.87 -5.13
C ILE A 28 -5.51 0.21 -5.45
N SER A 29 -4.66 -0.01 -4.45
CA SER A 29 -3.36 -0.68 -4.64
C SER A 29 -3.51 -2.09 -5.19
N ARG A 30 -4.51 -2.86 -4.73
CA ARG A 30 -4.81 -4.19 -5.28
C ARG A 30 -5.28 -4.13 -6.73
N ALA A 31 -6.14 -3.16 -7.08
CA ALA A 31 -6.58 -2.98 -8.46
C ALA A 31 -5.40 -2.67 -9.39
N ILE A 32 -4.46 -1.82 -8.95
CA ILE A 32 -3.23 -1.53 -9.68
C ILE A 32 -2.36 -2.78 -9.82
N ARG A 33 -2.21 -3.58 -8.76
CA ARG A 33 -1.50 -4.86 -8.81
C ARG A 33 -2.08 -5.78 -9.87
N ASP A 34 -3.39 -5.98 -9.84
CA ASP A 34 -4.06 -6.92 -10.75
C ASP A 34 -3.89 -6.46 -12.21
N TYR A 35 -4.01 -5.15 -12.46
CA TYR A 35 -3.74 -4.55 -13.77
C TYR A 35 -2.29 -4.77 -14.23
N VAL A 36 -1.31 -4.53 -13.35
CA VAL A 36 0.11 -4.69 -13.70
C VAL A 36 0.43 -6.16 -14.00
N GLN A 37 -0.14 -7.08 -13.23
CA GLN A 37 0.03 -8.51 -13.46
C GLN A 37 -0.58 -8.95 -14.78
N GLU A 38 -1.81 -8.53 -15.08
CA GLU A 38 -2.48 -8.90 -16.33
C GLU A 38 -1.73 -8.33 -17.55
N LYS A 39 -1.42 -7.03 -17.52
CA LYS A 39 -0.88 -6.32 -18.68
C LYS A 39 0.60 -6.60 -18.93
N TYR A 40 1.39 -6.75 -17.86
CA TYR A 40 2.86 -6.84 -17.96
C TYR A 40 3.40 -8.18 -17.48
N GLN A 41 2.54 -9.11 -17.05
CA GLN A 41 2.95 -10.41 -16.50
C GLN A 41 3.95 -10.28 -15.34
N MET A 42 3.83 -9.18 -14.58
CA MET A 42 4.72 -8.83 -13.48
C MET A 42 3.96 -8.95 -12.16
N ALA A 43 4.48 -9.77 -11.25
CA ALA A 43 3.96 -9.86 -9.89
C ALA A 43 4.51 -8.71 -9.04
N LEU A 44 3.62 -7.94 -8.40
CA LEU A 44 4.02 -6.99 -7.36
C LEU A 44 4.08 -7.71 -6.01
N PRO A 45 5.27 -7.78 -5.37
CA PRO A 45 5.41 -8.39 -4.06
C PRO A 45 4.70 -7.56 -2.98
N LYS A 46 4.49 -8.18 -1.82
CA LYS A 46 3.80 -7.56 -0.68
C LYS A 46 4.40 -6.22 -0.27
N ASP A 47 5.72 -6.09 -0.33
CA ASP A 47 6.43 -4.85 0.05
C ASP A 47 6.10 -3.70 -0.91
N GLU A 48 6.07 -3.95 -2.22
CA GLU A 48 5.66 -2.96 -3.21
C GLU A 48 4.19 -2.56 -3.05
N LEU A 49 3.31 -3.53 -2.77
CA LEU A 49 1.90 -3.25 -2.50
C LEU A 49 1.72 -2.40 -1.23
N THR A 50 2.57 -2.62 -0.22
CA THR A 50 2.63 -1.85 1.03
C THR A 50 3.04 -0.41 0.74
N TRP A 51 4.14 -0.20 -0.01
CA TRP A 51 4.59 1.13 -0.40
C TRP A 51 3.57 1.88 -1.25
N LEU A 52 2.97 1.22 -2.23
CA LEU A 52 1.94 1.78 -3.08
C LEU A 52 0.75 2.28 -2.27
N THR A 53 0.30 1.48 -1.29
CA THR A 53 -0.78 1.86 -0.38
C THR A 53 -0.46 3.11 0.42
N ILE A 54 0.77 3.21 0.94
CA ILE A 54 1.22 4.40 1.68
C ILE A 54 1.22 5.64 0.78
N HIS A 55 1.65 5.51 -0.47
CA HIS A 55 1.66 6.64 -1.40
C HIS A 55 0.25 7.11 -1.74
N ILE A 56 -0.68 6.17 -1.98
CA ILE A 56 -2.08 6.49 -2.27
C ILE A 56 -2.76 7.12 -1.05
N SER A 57 -2.55 6.60 0.16
CA SER A 57 -3.15 7.16 1.37
C SER A 57 -2.65 8.59 1.66
N ARG A 58 -1.37 8.87 1.40
CA ARG A 58 -0.81 10.22 1.49
C ARG A 58 -1.40 11.15 0.45
N LEU A 59 -1.55 10.68 -0.80
CA LEU A 59 -2.13 11.48 -1.87
C LEU A 59 -3.59 11.85 -1.58
N ALA A 60 -4.38 10.90 -1.06
CA ALA A 60 -5.75 11.15 -0.63
C ALA A 60 -5.81 12.19 0.51
N ALA A 61 -4.92 12.08 1.49
CA ALA A 61 -4.83 13.03 2.60
C ALA A 61 -4.32 14.43 2.18
N SER A 62 -3.53 14.53 1.10
CA SER A 62 -3.05 15.81 0.57
C SER A 62 -4.08 16.56 -0.28
N GLN A 63 -5.20 15.92 -0.63
CA GLN A 63 -6.24 16.50 -1.48
C GLN A 63 -7.40 17.17 -0.72
N THR A 64 -7.28 17.36 0.60
CA THR A 64 -8.16 18.30 1.33
C THR A 64 -7.82 19.75 0.95
N PRO A 65 -8.79 20.58 0.52
CA PRO A 65 -8.60 22.02 0.37
C PRO A 65 -8.28 22.71 1.70
#